data_AF-A0AA50SDR7-F1
#
_entry.id   AF-A0AA50SDR7-F1
#
_cell.length_a   1.000
_cell.length_b   1.000
_cell.length_c   1.000
_cell.angle_alpha   90.00
_cell.angle_beta   90.00
_cell.angle_gamma   90.00
#
_symmetry.space_group_name_H-M   'P 1'
#
loop_
_entity.id
_entity.type
_entity.pdbx_description
1 polymer ?
#
loop_
_entity_poly.entity_id
_entity_poly.type
_entity_poly.pdbx_seq_one_letter_code
_entity_poly.pdbx_strand_id
1 'polypeptide(L)'
;YGLITRELDGVDSSYRSAMSVQSSLSMGAIYMYGSEEQKQKYLPKMATGELVGCFGLTEPNHGSDAGALVTRAKRDSAANTYVLSGSKTWITNSPIADVLVIWAKDEEDKVRGYIVERSQVKRGLDTPRINGKFSLRASATGMILLDDVVIPQENLLPNVVGLKGPFGCLNNARYGIAWGALGAAEACLRIARQYTLDRKQFGRPLAANQLIQKKLADMMTDISLG
;
A
#
# COMPACT_ATOMS: atom_id res chain seq x y z
N TYR A 1 5.23 -9.92 10.76
CA TYR A 1 4.48 -8.92 9.97
C TYR A 1 3.30 -8.35 10.75
N GLY A 2 2.28 -9.14 11.13
CA GLY A 2 1.10 -8.65 11.86
C GLY A 2 1.39 -7.91 13.18
N LEU A 3 2.26 -8.47 14.05
CA LEU A 3 2.66 -7.75 15.28
C LEU A 3 3.30 -6.38 14.99
N ILE A 4 4.09 -6.27 13.93
CA ILE A 4 4.70 -4.99 13.53
C ILE A 4 3.64 -4.00 13.05
N THR A 5 2.62 -4.45 12.30
CA THR A 5 1.54 -3.56 11.86
C THR A 5 0.68 -3.09 13.02
N ARG A 6 0.43 -3.95 14.02
CA ARG A 6 -0.25 -3.60 15.27
C ARG A 6 0.49 -2.49 16.03
N GLU A 7 1.79 -2.64 16.24
CA GLU A 7 2.58 -1.61 16.95
C GLU A 7 2.61 -0.28 16.18
N LEU A 8 2.74 -0.30 14.85
CA LEU A 8 2.76 0.92 14.04
C LEU A 8 1.41 1.64 14.02
N ASP A 9 0.29 0.94 13.87
CA ASP A 9 -1.04 1.56 13.92
C ASP A 9 -1.42 2.04 15.33
N GLY A 10 -0.87 1.42 16.38
CA GLY A 10 -0.98 1.94 17.74
C GLY A 10 -0.35 3.32 17.94
N VAL A 11 0.53 3.73 17.02
CA VAL A 11 1.13 5.07 16.96
C VAL A 11 0.42 5.96 15.94
N ASP A 12 0.48 5.61 14.65
CA ASP A 12 -0.15 6.36 13.56
C ASP A 12 -0.36 5.47 12.32
N SER A 13 -1.60 5.42 11.85
CA SER A 13 -1.97 4.65 10.67
C SER A 13 -1.30 5.07 9.36
N SER A 14 -0.75 6.28 9.30
CA SER A 14 0.06 6.75 8.18
C SER A 14 1.37 5.95 8.08
N TYR A 15 2.02 5.64 9.21
CA TYR A 15 3.27 4.89 9.23
C TYR A 15 3.07 3.44 8.81
N ARG A 16 2.03 2.78 9.35
CA ARG A 16 1.66 1.44 8.89
C ARG A 16 1.31 1.43 7.41
N SER A 17 0.69 2.48 6.88
CA SER A 17 0.37 2.58 5.45
C SER A 17 1.62 2.63 4.57
N ALA A 18 2.59 3.46 4.93
CA ALA A 18 3.85 3.54 4.21
C ALA A 18 4.61 2.21 4.26
N MET A 19 4.72 1.61 5.46
CA MET A 19 5.41 0.33 5.67
C MET A 19 4.72 -0.82 4.92
N SER A 20 3.39 -0.89 4.95
CA SER A 20 2.63 -1.96 4.31
C SER A 20 2.77 -1.93 2.78
N VAL A 21 2.79 -0.73 2.19
CA VAL A 21 2.98 -0.55 0.74
C VAL A 21 4.41 -0.89 0.33
N GLN A 22 5.40 -0.48 1.13
CA GLN A 22 6.80 -0.85 0.93
C GLN A 22 6.98 -2.38 0.98
N SER A 23 6.55 -3.00 2.07
CA SER A 23 6.83 -4.41 2.35
C SER A 23 5.89 -5.37 1.61
N SER A 24 4.60 -5.38 1.96
CA SER A 24 3.66 -6.42 1.51
C SER A 24 3.18 -6.27 0.07
N LEU A 25 3.23 -5.05 -0.47
CA LEU A 25 2.77 -4.77 -1.82
C LEU A 25 3.93 -4.69 -2.82
N SER A 26 4.80 -3.68 -2.71
CA SER A 26 5.86 -3.48 -3.71
C SER A 26 6.99 -4.51 -3.60
N MET A 27 7.64 -4.62 -2.44
CA MET A 27 8.62 -5.69 -2.19
C MET A 27 7.96 -7.07 -2.30
N GLY A 28 6.72 -7.23 -1.82
CA GLY A 28 5.97 -8.47 -1.90
C GLY A 28 5.75 -8.96 -3.33
N ALA A 29 5.40 -8.06 -4.25
CA ALA A 29 5.26 -8.39 -5.67
C ALA A 29 6.58 -8.86 -6.29
N ILE A 30 7.69 -8.17 -6.00
CA ILE A 30 9.03 -8.56 -6.49
C ILE A 30 9.47 -9.89 -5.87
N TYR A 31 9.26 -10.07 -4.57
CA TYR A 31 9.61 -11.29 -3.86
C TYR A 31 8.85 -12.52 -4.38
N MET A 32 7.54 -12.39 -4.58
CA MET A 32 6.70 -13.52 -5.01
C MET A 32 6.79 -13.79 -6.51
N TYR A 33 6.89 -12.74 -7.33
CA TYR A 33 6.68 -12.85 -8.78
C TYR A 33 7.87 -12.43 -9.62
N GLY A 34 8.89 -11.83 -9.01
CA GLY A 34 10.10 -11.43 -9.70
C GLY A 34 11.05 -12.59 -9.99
N SER A 35 11.97 -12.39 -10.93
CA SER A 35 13.12 -13.27 -11.14
C SER A 35 14.12 -13.14 -9.98
N GLU A 36 15.09 -14.06 -9.90
CA GLU A 36 16.13 -13.96 -8.88
C GLU A 36 16.99 -12.69 -9.06
N GLU A 37 17.26 -12.29 -10.30
CA GLU A 37 17.99 -11.06 -10.62
C GLU A 37 17.23 -9.82 -10.13
N GLN A 38 15.91 -9.78 -10.34
CA GLN A 38 15.06 -8.69 -9.83
C GLN A 38 15.08 -8.65 -8.30
N LYS A 39 14.98 -9.80 -7.64
CA LYS A 39 15.03 -9.87 -6.17
C LYS A 39 16.34 -9.34 -5.62
N GLN A 40 17.47 -9.80 -6.16
CA GLN A 40 18.80 -9.36 -5.73
C GLN A 40 19.05 -7.87 -6.02
N LYS A 41 18.53 -7.36 -7.15
CA LYS A 41 18.66 -5.95 -7.52
C LYS A 41 17.89 -5.01 -6.58
N TYR A 42 16.62 -5.33 -6.27
CA TYR A 42 15.72 -4.38 -5.59
C TYR A 42 15.58 -4.63 -4.08
N LEU A 43 15.37 -5.87 -3.66
CA LEU A 43 14.90 -6.15 -2.29
C LEU A 43 15.87 -5.71 -1.18
N PRO A 44 17.20 -5.88 -1.30
CA PRO A 44 18.12 -5.43 -0.25
C PRO A 44 18.02 -3.92 0.00
N LYS A 45 17.96 -3.11 -1.06
CA LYS A 45 17.88 -1.64 -0.98
C LYS A 45 16.50 -1.15 -0.57
N MET A 46 15.45 -1.86 -0.98
CA MET A 46 14.09 -1.57 -0.52
C MET A 46 13.90 -1.92 0.97
N ALA A 47 14.55 -2.96 1.47
CA ALA A 47 14.48 -3.38 2.87
C ALA A 47 15.15 -2.36 3.81
N THR A 48 16.23 -1.71 3.37
CA THR A 48 16.91 -0.65 4.13
C THR A 48 16.25 0.73 3.97
N GLY A 49 15.33 0.88 3.01
CA GLY A 49 14.67 2.16 2.70
C GLY A 49 15.49 3.08 1.79
N GLU A 50 16.61 2.62 1.23
CA GLU A 50 17.36 3.34 0.19
C GLU A 50 16.52 3.52 -1.08
N LEU A 51 15.67 2.54 -1.39
CA LEU A 51 14.68 2.62 -2.46
C LEU A 51 13.26 2.55 -1.89
N VAL A 52 12.43 3.54 -2.23
CA VAL A 52 11.02 3.56 -1.87
C VAL A 52 10.17 2.96 -3.00
N GLY A 53 9.30 2.03 -2.63
CA GLY A 53 8.38 1.33 -3.52
C GLY A 53 6.95 1.87 -3.46
N CYS A 54 6.26 1.83 -4.60
CA CYS A 54 4.81 1.98 -4.68
C CYS A 54 4.15 0.88 -5.50
N PHE A 55 2.83 0.72 -5.34
CA PHE A 55 2.05 -0.34 -5.97
C PHE A 55 0.89 0.25 -6.80
N GLY A 56 1.08 0.33 -8.11
CA GLY A 56 0.17 0.92 -9.08
C GLY A 56 -0.85 -0.09 -9.62
N LEU A 57 -1.97 -0.26 -8.93
CA LEU A 57 -3.10 -1.09 -9.39
C LEU A 57 -4.29 -0.23 -9.80
N THR A 58 -4.85 0.51 -8.85
CA THR A 58 -6.07 1.31 -8.96
C THR A 58 -5.95 2.39 -10.03
N GLU A 59 -7.01 2.57 -10.81
CA GLU A 59 -7.13 3.56 -11.87
C GLU A 59 -8.31 4.50 -11.59
N PRO A 60 -8.39 5.69 -12.21
CA PRO A 60 -9.47 6.66 -11.97
C PRO A 60 -10.87 6.07 -12.04
N ASN A 61 -11.10 5.14 -12.97
CA ASN A 61 -12.39 4.50 -13.20
C ASN A 61 -12.45 3.03 -12.70
N HIS A 62 -11.38 2.51 -12.11
CA HIS A 62 -11.27 1.08 -11.74
C HIS A 62 -10.64 0.92 -10.34
N GLY A 63 -11.51 0.74 -9.35
CA GLY A 63 -11.15 0.42 -7.97
C GLY A 63 -11.37 -1.06 -7.65
N SER A 64 -12.60 -1.41 -7.26
CA SER A 64 -12.98 -2.79 -6.91
C SER A 64 -12.88 -3.75 -8.11
N ASP A 65 -13.26 -3.28 -9.30
CA ASP A 65 -13.12 -4.05 -10.53
C ASP A 65 -11.73 -3.87 -11.15
N ALA A 66 -10.74 -4.48 -10.50
CA ALA A 66 -9.35 -4.46 -10.98
C ALA A 66 -9.17 -5.23 -12.31
N GLY A 67 -10.10 -6.12 -12.69
CA GLY A 67 -10.06 -6.84 -13.96
C GLY A 67 -10.33 -5.93 -15.16
N ALA A 68 -11.12 -4.88 -14.95
CA ALA A 68 -11.45 -3.90 -15.97
C ALA A 68 -10.38 -2.81 -16.19
N LEU A 69 -9.24 -2.86 -15.50
CA LEU A 69 -8.15 -1.87 -15.68
C LEU A 69 -7.78 -1.70 -17.17
N VAL A 70 -7.42 -0.47 -17.55
CA VAL A 70 -7.20 -0.06 -18.95
C VAL A 70 -5.78 0.37 -19.24
N THR A 71 -4.90 0.53 -18.25
CA THR A 71 -3.46 0.77 -18.49
C THR A 71 -2.90 -0.38 -19.35
N ARG A 72 -2.19 -0.02 -20.42
CA ARG A 72 -1.63 -0.95 -21.41
C ARG A 72 -0.13 -1.06 -21.30
N ALA A 73 0.38 -2.24 -21.61
CA ALA A 73 1.80 -2.51 -21.81
C ALA A 73 1.97 -3.24 -23.15
N LYS A 74 2.66 -2.61 -24.09
CA LYS A 74 2.94 -3.17 -25.42
C LYS A 74 4.38 -3.63 -25.50
N ARG A 75 4.64 -4.81 -26.10
CA ARG A 75 6.01 -5.27 -26.30
C ARG A 75 6.60 -4.64 -27.56
N ASP A 76 7.82 -4.12 -27.45
CA ASP A 76 8.66 -3.79 -28.59
C ASP A 76 9.78 -4.83 -28.67
N SER A 77 9.58 -5.83 -29.52
CA SER A 77 10.53 -6.91 -29.73
C SER A 77 11.83 -6.47 -30.39
N ALA A 78 11.82 -5.37 -31.17
CA ALA A 78 13.02 -4.87 -31.85
C ALA A 78 13.96 -4.16 -30.87
N ALA A 79 13.40 -3.43 -29.91
CA ALA A 79 14.14 -2.75 -28.86
C ALA A 79 14.35 -3.59 -27.59
N ASN A 80 13.72 -4.78 -27.51
CA ASN A 80 13.69 -5.62 -26.30
C ASN A 80 13.15 -4.85 -25.07
N THR A 81 12.04 -4.14 -25.25
CA THR A 81 11.42 -3.27 -24.24
C THR A 81 9.91 -3.46 -24.14
N TYR A 82 9.31 -2.91 -23.10
CA TYR A 82 7.87 -2.66 -23.00
C TYR A 82 7.59 -1.15 -23.02
N VAL A 83 6.46 -0.77 -23.60
CA VAL A 83 5.93 0.61 -23.59
C VAL A 83 4.63 0.62 -22.80
N LEU A 84 4.59 1.41 -21.71
CA LEU A 84 3.46 1.50 -20.80
C LEU A 84 2.72 2.83 -20.97
N SER A 85 1.39 2.76 -21.10
CA SER A 85 0.54 3.95 -21.29
C SER A 85 -0.75 3.81 -20.49
N GLY A 86 -1.11 4.85 -19.73
CA GLY A 86 -2.29 4.86 -18.85
C GLY A 86 -2.12 5.71 -17.61
N SER A 87 -2.97 5.48 -16.62
CA SER A 87 -2.89 6.21 -15.35
C SER A 87 -3.33 5.38 -14.16
N LYS A 88 -2.66 5.61 -13.02
CA LYS A 88 -3.00 5.07 -11.71
C LYS A 88 -3.36 6.22 -10.77
N THR A 89 -4.26 5.96 -9.83
CA THR A 89 -4.71 6.95 -8.85
C THR A 89 -4.72 6.38 -7.44
N TRP A 90 -4.66 7.26 -6.45
CA TRP A 90 -4.60 6.89 -5.03
C TRP A 90 -3.44 5.96 -4.67
N ILE A 91 -2.30 6.13 -5.35
CA ILE A 91 -1.13 5.28 -5.15
C ILE A 91 -0.28 5.84 -4.02
N THR A 92 -0.30 5.14 -2.89
CA THR A 92 0.57 5.43 -1.76
C THR A 92 2.04 5.33 -2.17
N ASN A 93 2.85 6.25 -1.66
CA ASN A 93 4.26 6.48 -1.98
C ASN A 93 4.54 6.97 -3.40
N SER A 94 3.59 7.00 -4.34
CA SER A 94 3.93 7.33 -5.74
C SER A 94 4.67 8.65 -5.94
N PRO A 95 4.42 9.74 -5.19
CA PRO A 95 5.18 10.99 -5.38
C PRO A 95 6.64 10.92 -4.95
N ILE A 96 7.02 9.91 -4.14
CA ILE A 96 8.35 9.75 -3.56
C ILE A 96 9.01 8.42 -3.93
N ALA A 97 8.35 7.55 -4.70
CA ALA A 97 8.82 6.21 -4.99
C ALA A 97 9.89 6.21 -6.08
N ASP A 98 10.96 5.46 -5.86
CA ASP A 98 12.02 5.14 -6.82
C ASP A 98 11.64 3.95 -7.71
N VAL A 99 10.90 2.99 -7.13
CA VAL A 99 10.47 1.75 -7.78
C VAL A 99 8.94 1.69 -7.82
N LEU A 100 8.36 1.70 -9.02
CA LEU A 100 6.92 1.62 -9.21
C LEU A 100 6.57 0.23 -9.75
N VAL A 101 5.87 -0.58 -8.96
CA VAL A 101 5.30 -1.84 -9.44
C VAL A 101 3.94 -1.54 -10.05
N ILE A 102 3.83 -1.62 -11.37
CA ILE A 102 2.63 -1.23 -12.14
C ILE A 102 1.95 -2.48 -12.70
N TRP A 103 0.65 -2.62 -12.44
CA TRP A 103 -0.17 -3.65 -13.05
C TRP A 103 -0.89 -3.08 -14.27
N ALA A 104 -0.64 -3.69 -15.43
CA ALA A 104 -1.19 -3.26 -16.72
C ALA A 104 -1.61 -4.48 -17.55
N LYS A 105 -2.50 -4.29 -18.52
CA LYS A 105 -2.86 -5.34 -19.47
C LYS A 105 -1.84 -5.40 -20.60
N ASP A 106 -1.38 -6.61 -20.92
CA ASP A 106 -0.60 -6.86 -22.14
C ASP A 106 -1.49 -6.90 -23.40
N GLU A 107 -0.87 -7.18 -24.54
CA GLU A 107 -1.52 -7.26 -25.86
C GLU A 107 -2.55 -8.43 -25.96
N GLU A 108 -2.54 -9.37 -25.01
CA GLU A 108 -3.52 -10.46 -24.90
C GLU A 108 -4.61 -10.17 -23.86
N ASP A 109 -4.76 -8.90 -23.44
CA ASP A 109 -5.68 -8.45 -22.39
C ASP A 109 -5.44 -9.10 -21.01
N LYS A 110 -4.26 -9.69 -20.78
CA LYS A 110 -3.90 -10.30 -19.49
C LYS A 110 -3.22 -9.28 -18.59
N VAL A 111 -3.63 -9.23 -17.32
CA VAL A 111 -2.96 -8.38 -16.32
C VAL A 111 -1.56 -8.93 -16.02
N ARG A 112 -0.55 -8.08 -16.14
CA ARG A 112 0.87 -8.39 -15.87
C ARG A 112 1.47 -7.30 -14.97
N GLY A 113 2.50 -7.66 -14.22
CA GLY A 113 3.22 -6.73 -13.36
C GLY A 113 4.52 -6.26 -14.00
N TYR A 114 4.79 -4.97 -13.93
CA TYR A 114 5.96 -4.33 -14.52
C TYR A 114 6.66 -3.45 -13.49
N ILE A 115 7.99 -3.51 -13.45
CA ILE A 115 8.81 -2.66 -12.58
C ILE A 115 9.24 -1.43 -13.38
N VAL A 116 8.86 -0.24 -12.93
CA VAL A 116 9.35 1.03 -13.49
C VAL A 116 10.32 1.65 -12.49
N GLU A 117 11.58 1.80 -12.88
CA GLU A 117 12.59 2.53 -12.10
C GLU A 117 12.54 4.00 -12.50
N ARG A 118 12.11 4.88 -11.58
CA ARG A 118 11.93 6.31 -11.86
C ARG A 118 13.18 6.93 -12.48
N SER A 119 14.34 6.62 -11.93
CA SER A 119 15.63 7.18 -12.37
C SER A 119 16.02 6.77 -13.79
N GLN A 120 15.42 5.72 -14.34
CA GLN A 120 15.69 5.23 -15.69
C GLN A 120 14.66 5.72 -16.72
N VAL A 121 13.54 6.29 -16.29
CA VAL A 121 12.53 6.81 -17.20
C VAL A 121 13.00 8.15 -17.78
N LYS A 122 13.18 8.20 -19.09
CA LYS A 122 13.64 9.41 -19.80
C LYS A 122 12.54 10.45 -20.00
N ARG A 123 11.29 10.01 -20.21
CA ARG A 123 10.12 10.85 -20.48
C ARG A 123 8.83 10.09 -20.17
N GLY A 124 7.72 10.82 -20.06
CA GLY A 124 6.38 10.23 -20.01
C GLY A 124 5.93 9.72 -18.65
N LEU A 125 6.75 9.83 -17.59
CA LEU A 125 6.34 9.50 -16.23
C LEU A 125 6.15 10.78 -15.41
N ASP A 126 4.94 10.96 -14.88
CA ASP A 126 4.65 11.96 -13.85
C ASP A 126 3.94 11.30 -12.65
N THR A 127 4.18 11.81 -11.45
CA THR A 127 3.59 11.27 -10.21
C THR A 127 3.11 12.40 -9.29
N PRO A 128 2.07 13.15 -9.70
CA PRO A 128 1.61 14.29 -8.94
C PRO A 128 1.03 13.84 -7.60
N ARG A 129 1.31 14.60 -6.55
CA ARG A 129 0.74 14.37 -5.21
C ARG A 129 -0.74 14.77 -5.20
N ILE A 130 -1.57 13.92 -4.60
CA ILE A 130 -2.97 14.27 -4.29
C ILE A 130 -3.00 14.97 -2.92
N ASN A 131 -3.53 16.19 -2.90
CA ASN A 131 -3.71 17.00 -1.70
C ASN A 131 -5.15 16.90 -1.18
N GLY A 132 -5.39 17.33 0.05
CA GLY A 132 -6.74 17.42 0.62
C GLY A 132 -7.31 16.12 1.20
N LYS A 133 -6.47 15.10 1.45
CA LYS A 133 -6.92 13.89 2.17
C LYS A 133 -7.40 14.23 3.59
N PHE A 134 -8.55 13.66 3.98
CA PHE A 134 -9.12 13.82 5.32
C PHE A 134 -8.21 13.21 6.40
N SER A 135 -7.76 11.98 6.19
CA SER A 135 -6.91 11.22 7.12
C SER A 135 -5.62 10.74 6.45
N LEU A 136 -4.75 10.07 7.21
CA LEU A 136 -3.49 9.49 6.73
C LEU A 136 -2.60 10.51 6.00
N ARG A 137 -2.54 11.74 6.54
CA ARG A 137 -1.95 12.91 5.87
C ARG A 137 -0.41 12.84 5.79
N ALA A 138 0.22 12.14 6.73
CA ALA A 138 1.68 11.93 6.71
C ALA A 138 2.09 10.92 5.61
N SER A 139 1.19 10.01 5.20
CA SER A 139 1.44 9.09 4.10
C SER A 139 1.35 9.83 2.75
N ALA A 140 2.39 9.77 1.93
CA ALA A 140 2.35 10.33 0.58
C ALA A 140 1.40 9.52 -0.29
N THR A 141 0.48 10.17 -1.01
CA THR A 141 -0.41 9.51 -1.97
C THR A 141 -0.51 10.38 -3.20
N GLY A 142 -0.43 9.76 -4.36
CA GLY A 142 -0.45 10.47 -5.63
C GLY A 142 -1.09 9.68 -6.75
N MET A 143 -0.89 10.19 -7.95
CA MET A 143 -1.17 9.50 -9.20
C MET A 143 0.12 8.91 -9.77
N ILE A 144 -0.01 8.08 -10.79
CA ILE A 144 1.06 7.72 -11.71
C ILE A 144 0.49 7.93 -13.11
N LEU A 145 1.10 8.84 -13.88
CA LEU A 145 0.73 9.12 -15.25
C LEU A 145 1.81 8.52 -16.15
N LEU A 146 1.39 7.72 -17.12
CA LEU A 146 2.26 6.99 -18.04
C LEU A 146 1.89 7.38 -19.47
N ASP A 147 2.80 8.10 -20.12
CA ASP A 147 2.71 8.48 -21.52
C ASP A 147 3.87 7.81 -22.28
N ASP A 148 3.58 6.63 -22.83
CA ASP A 148 4.53 5.78 -23.56
C ASP A 148 5.88 5.59 -22.83
N VAL A 149 5.79 5.22 -21.55
CA VAL A 149 6.95 4.97 -20.70
C VAL A 149 7.63 3.67 -21.13
N VAL A 150 8.87 3.80 -21.60
CA VAL A 150 9.67 2.66 -22.06
C VAL A 150 10.44 2.05 -20.89
N ILE A 151 10.34 0.74 -20.71
CA ILE A 151 11.11 -0.05 -19.74
C ILE A 151 11.78 -1.26 -20.42
N PRO A 152 12.92 -1.75 -19.88
CA PRO A 152 13.54 -2.98 -20.37
C PRO A 152 12.63 -4.21 -20.25
N GLN A 153 12.78 -5.21 -21.13
CA GLN A 153 11.99 -6.44 -21.08
C GLN A 153 12.13 -7.17 -19.74
N GLU A 154 13.32 -7.16 -19.15
CA GLU A 154 13.65 -7.80 -17.87
C GLU A 154 12.93 -7.18 -16.68
N ASN A 155 12.23 -6.04 -16.84
CA ASN A 155 11.43 -5.43 -15.78
C ASN A 155 10.00 -5.97 -15.71
N LEU A 156 9.60 -6.87 -16.60
CA LEU A 156 8.39 -7.68 -16.44
C LEU A 156 8.55 -8.63 -15.24
N LEU A 157 7.54 -8.75 -14.37
CA LEU A 157 7.48 -9.81 -13.34
C LEU A 157 7.11 -11.14 -14.02
N PRO A 158 8.07 -12.09 -14.18
CA PRO A 158 7.87 -13.22 -15.08
C PRO A 158 6.97 -14.32 -14.48
N ASN A 159 6.91 -14.43 -13.16
CA ASN A 159 6.33 -15.60 -12.49
C ASN A 159 4.82 -15.45 -12.21
N VAL A 160 4.15 -14.50 -12.87
CA VAL A 160 2.72 -14.25 -12.66
C VAL A 160 2.01 -13.68 -13.88
N VAL A 161 0.77 -14.10 -14.06
CA VAL A 161 -0.15 -13.64 -15.10
C VAL A 161 -1.57 -13.60 -14.52
N GLY A 162 -2.32 -12.56 -14.86
CA GLY A 162 -3.69 -12.34 -14.41
C GLY A 162 -3.80 -11.79 -12.99
N LEU A 163 -5.04 -11.68 -12.50
CA LEU A 163 -5.38 -11.07 -11.22
C LEU A 163 -4.79 -11.78 -9.99
N LYS A 164 -4.32 -13.02 -10.13
CA LYS A 164 -3.64 -13.75 -9.05
C LYS A 164 -2.41 -13.00 -8.51
N GLY A 165 -1.74 -12.21 -9.35
CA GLY A 165 -0.60 -11.39 -8.96
C GLY A 165 -0.97 -10.27 -7.99
N PRO A 166 -1.76 -9.27 -8.40
CA PRO A 166 -2.14 -8.20 -7.50
C PRO A 166 -2.92 -8.70 -6.29
N PHE A 167 -3.80 -9.69 -6.46
CA PHE A 167 -4.60 -10.21 -5.34
C PHE A 167 -3.79 -10.99 -4.31
N GLY A 168 -2.74 -11.71 -4.73
CA GLY A 168 -1.80 -12.34 -3.80
C GLY A 168 -1.11 -11.32 -2.89
N CYS A 169 -0.71 -10.17 -3.43
CA CYS A 169 -0.16 -9.06 -2.65
C CYS A 169 -1.20 -8.46 -1.70
N LEU A 170 -2.43 -8.24 -2.19
CA LEU A 170 -3.52 -7.67 -1.39
C LEU A 170 -3.92 -8.56 -0.21
N ASN A 171 -3.80 -9.89 -0.31
CA ASN A 171 -4.07 -10.79 0.81
C ASN A 171 -3.10 -10.57 1.98
N ASN A 172 -1.81 -10.38 1.71
CA ASN A 172 -0.84 -10.02 2.74
C ASN A 172 -1.13 -8.64 3.34
N ALA A 173 -1.50 -7.66 2.50
CA ALA A 173 -1.89 -6.33 2.97
C ALA A 173 -3.13 -6.38 3.88
N ARG A 174 -4.15 -7.18 3.53
CA ARG A 174 -5.36 -7.41 4.35
C ARG A 174 -5.01 -7.94 5.73
N TYR A 175 -4.12 -8.93 5.81
CA TYR A 175 -3.66 -9.46 7.09
C TYR A 175 -2.97 -8.37 7.94
N GLY A 176 -2.14 -7.53 7.31
CA GLY A 176 -1.50 -6.40 8.00
C GLY A 176 -2.50 -5.36 8.52
N ILE A 177 -3.53 -5.03 7.73
CA ILE A 177 -4.59 -4.08 8.10
C ILE A 177 -5.41 -4.60 9.28
N ALA A 178 -5.77 -5.89 9.31
CA ALA A 178 -6.53 -6.48 10.42
C ALA A 178 -5.79 -6.33 11.75
N TRP A 179 -4.52 -6.72 11.79
CA TRP A 179 -3.66 -6.52 12.97
C TRP A 179 -3.46 -5.06 13.34
N GLY A 180 -3.36 -4.21 12.31
CA GLY A 180 -3.25 -2.78 12.46
C GLY A 180 -4.46 -2.15 13.15
N ALA A 181 -5.66 -2.51 12.73
CA ALA A 181 -6.91 -2.06 13.33
C ALA A 181 -6.99 -2.38 14.84
N LEU A 182 -6.51 -3.57 15.24
CA LEU A 182 -6.40 -3.93 16.66
C LEU A 182 -5.44 -3.01 17.42
N GLY A 183 -4.28 -2.68 16.85
CA GLY A 183 -3.32 -1.76 17.48
C GLY A 183 -3.90 -0.36 17.68
N ALA A 184 -4.59 0.17 16.66
CA ALA A 184 -5.28 1.45 16.77
C ALA A 184 -6.41 1.41 17.82
N ALA A 185 -7.18 0.32 17.87
CA ALA A 185 -8.25 0.14 18.84
C ALA A 185 -7.73 0.07 20.28
N GLU A 186 -6.63 -0.64 20.52
CA GLU A 186 -5.96 -0.71 21.83
C GLU A 186 -5.42 0.64 22.28
N ALA A 187 -4.82 1.41 21.36
CA ALA A 187 -4.39 2.77 21.63
C ALA A 187 -5.58 3.66 22.02
N CYS A 188 -6.69 3.58 21.27
CA CYS A 188 -7.94 4.30 21.58
C CYS A 188 -8.48 3.92 22.97
N LEU A 189 -8.54 2.63 23.30
CA LEU A 189 -8.98 2.15 24.60
C LEU A 189 -8.11 2.72 25.73
N ARG A 190 -6.78 2.65 25.60
CA ARG A 190 -5.85 3.16 26.61
C ARG A 190 -6.02 4.66 26.83
N ILE A 191 -6.14 5.44 25.76
CA ILE A 191 -6.35 6.89 25.82
C ILE A 191 -7.70 7.22 26.46
N ALA A 192 -8.77 6.59 26.00
CA ALA A 192 -10.12 6.81 26.53
C ALA A 192 -10.20 6.44 28.02
N ARG A 193 -9.67 5.28 28.39
CA ARG A 193 -9.60 4.83 29.79
C ARG A 193 -8.88 5.86 30.65
N GLN A 194 -7.67 6.27 30.25
CA GLN A 194 -6.88 7.23 31.03
C GLN A 194 -7.63 8.56 31.20
N TYR A 195 -8.19 9.10 30.11
CA TYR A 195 -8.99 10.32 30.16
C TYR A 195 -10.18 10.21 31.14
N THR A 196 -10.88 9.08 31.14
CA THR A 196 -12.05 8.87 32.01
C THR A 196 -11.68 8.71 33.50
N LEU A 197 -10.47 8.25 33.81
CA LEU A 197 -9.94 8.18 35.18
C LEU A 197 -9.54 9.57 35.69
N ASP A 198 -8.95 10.39 34.82
CA ASP A 198 -8.41 11.69 35.20
C ASP A 198 -9.49 12.79 35.22
N ARG A 199 -10.43 12.76 34.27
CA ARG A 199 -11.48 13.77 34.14
C ARG A 199 -12.54 13.59 35.23
N LYS A 200 -12.73 14.63 36.05
CA LYS A 200 -13.75 14.67 37.11
C LYS A 200 -14.97 15.52 36.70
N GLN A 201 -16.16 15.00 36.97
CA GLN A 201 -17.45 15.72 36.89
C GLN A 201 -18.35 15.24 38.02
N PHE A 202 -19.19 16.13 38.56
CA PHE A 202 -20.06 15.83 39.71
C PHE A 202 -19.27 15.23 40.90
N GLY A 203 -18.08 15.78 41.18
CA GLY A 203 -17.26 15.40 42.33
C GLY A 203 -16.46 14.08 42.21
N ARG A 204 -16.53 13.36 41.09
CA ARG A 204 -15.84 12.05 40.90
C ARG A 204 -15.32 11.83 39.49
N PRO A 205 -14.40 10.87 39.25
CA PRO A 205 -13.97 10.50 37.90
C PRO A 205 -15.12 10.07 36.99
N LEU A 206 -15.02 10.36 35.69
CA LEU A 206 -16.01 9.90 34.70
C LEU A 206 -16.13 8.37 34.68
N ALA A 207 -15.03 7.65 34.90
CA ALA A 207 -14.97 6.20 34.98
C ALA A 207 -15.84 5.58 36.10
N ALA A 208 -16.32 6.39 37.05
CA ALA A 208 -17.24 5.94 38.09
C ALA A 208 -18.71 5.85 37.61
N ASN A 209 -19.02 6.32 36.40
CA ASN A 209 -20.36 6.24 35.82
C ASN A 209 -20.54 4.92 35.05
N GLN A 210 -21.64 4.20 35.30
CA GLN A 210 -21.93 2.91 34.66
C GLN A 210 -21.93 2.97 33.12
N LEU A 211 -22.43 4.06 32.52
CA LEU A 211 -22.44 4.22 31.06
C LEU A 211 -21.02 4.31 30.48
N ILE A 212 -20.05 4.85 31.22
CA ILE A 212 -18.64 4.87 30.81
C ILE A 212 -18.03 3.48 30.97
N GLN A 213 -18.30 2.82 32.10
CA GLN A 213 -17.82 1.46 32.35
C GLN A 213 -18.31 0.48 31.28
N LYS A 214 -19.59 0.57 30.89
CA LYS A 214 -20.15 -0.26 29.80
C LYS A 214 -19.37 -0.05 28.50
N LYS A 215 -19.16 1.21 28.08
CA LYS A 215 -18.41 1.51 26.85
C LYS A 215 -17.00 0.93 26.87
N LEU A 216 -16.28 1.04 28.00
CA LEU A 216 -14.93 0.48 28.14
C LEU A 216 -14.95 -1.06 28.14
N ALA A 217 -15.95 -1.69 28.77
CA ALA A 217 -16.12 -3.14 28.77
C ALA A 217 -16.44 -3.68 27.37
N ASP A 218 -17.34 -3.01 26.63
CA ASP A 218 -17.66 -3.35 25.24
C ASP A 218 -16.38 -3.26 24.38
N MET A 219 -15.65 -2.13 24.45
CA MET A 219 -14.39 -1.94 23.71
C MET A 219 -13.36 -3.04 24.00
N MET A 220 -13.12 -3.36 25.27
CA MET A 220 -12.16 -4.40 25.66
C MET A 220 -12.59 -5.78 25.16
N THR A 221 -13.90 -6.06 25.20
CA THR A 221 -14.46 -7.34 24.72
C THR A 221 -14.25 -7.48 23.22
N ASP A 222 -14.63 -6.47 22.43
CA ASP A 222 -14.48 -6.47 20.98
C ASP A 222 -13.01 -6.60 20.56
N ILE A 223 -12.11 -5.85 21.21
CA ILE A 223 -10.67 -5.93 20.96
C ILE A 223 -10.11 -7.33 21.28
N SER A 224 -10.58 -7.96 22.36
CA SER A 224 -10.10 -9.29 22.77
C SER A 224 -10.58 -10.41 21.85
N LEU A 225 -11.75 -10.24 21.21
CA LEU A 225 -12.29 -11.20 20.24
C LEU A 225 -11.48 -11.21 18.93
N GLY A 226 -10.98 -10.04 18.52
CA GLY A 226 -10.19 -9.88 17.29
C GLY A 226 -11.02 -9.48 16.08
#